data_AF-A0A350XNQ0-F1
#
_entry.id   AF-A0A350XNQ0-F1
#
_cell.length_a   1.000
_cell.length_b   1.000
_cell.length_c   1.000
_cell.angle_alpha   90.00
_cell.angle_beta   90.00
_cell.angle_gamma   90.00
#
_symmetry.space_group_name_H-M   'P 1'
#
loop_
_entity.id
_entity.type
_entity.pdbx_description
1 polymer ?
#
loop_
_entity_poly.entity_id
_entity_poly.type
_entity_poly.pdbx_seq_one_letter_code
_entity_poly.pdbx_strand_id
1 'polypeptide(L)' 'MDYRYALEEEAPDRKLYLAVPLNVYKTFFSLQFIQRVVQRSQISLLIYDPDREVIVQWQP' A
#
# COMPACT_ATOMS: atom_id res chain seq x y z
N MET A 1 16.32 5.64 -0.76
CA MET A 1 16.48 6.82 0.12
C MET A 1 15.11 7.10 0.68
N ASP A 2 14.88 6.46 1.80
CA ASP A 2 13.66 5.73 2.08
C ASP A 2 12.72 6.54 2.97
N TYR A 3 11.57 6.91 2.42
CA TYR A 3 10.49 7.60 3.14
C TYR A 3 10.11 6.91 4.46
N ARG A 4 10.28 5.58 4.55
CA ARG A 4 10.13 4.80 5.78
C ARG A 4 11.09 5.26 6.90
N TYR A 5 12.37 5.41 6.58
CA TYR A 5 13.38 5.79 7.58
C TYR A 5 13.19 7.24 8.03
N ALA A 6 12.84 8.14 7.11
CA ALA A 6 12.53 9.52 7.46
C ALA A 6 11.30 9.64 8.38
N LEU A 7 10.25 8.83 8.16
CA LEU A 7 9.06 8.82 9.01
C LEU A 7 9.31 8.18 10.39
N GLU A 8 10.16 7.15 10.48
CA GLU A 8 10.51 6.50 11.74
C GLU A 8 11.23 7.46 12.71
N GLU A 9 12.02 8.42 12.20
CA GLU A 9 12.71 9.41 13.03
C GLU A 9 11.83 10.62 13.42
N GLU A 10 10.97 11.12 12.52
CA GLU A 10 10.16 12.34 12.79
C GLU A 10 8.77 12.05 13.39
N ALA A 11 8.15 10.91 13.09
CA ALA A 11 6.78 10.61 13.49
C ALA A 11 6.50 9.08 13.55
N PRO A 12 7.05 8.37 14.56
CA PRO A 12 7.01 6.90 14.64
C PRO A 12 5.61 6.30 14.71
N ASP A 13 4.60 7.07 15.14
CA ASP A 13 3.19 6.62 15.16
C ASP A 13 2.48 6.68 13.79
N ARG A 14 3.10 7.30 12.76
CA ARG A 14 2.49 7.40 11.43
C ARG A 14 2.67 6.11 10.65
N LYS A 15 1.56 5.41 10.43
CA LYS A 15 1.50 4.24 9.55
C LYS A 15 1.60 4.66 8.09
N LEU A 16 2.64 4.18 7.40
CA LEU A 16 2.82 4.39 5.98
C LEU A 16 1.96 3.39 5.19
N TYR A 17 1.08 3.93 4.34
CA TYR A 17 0.30 3.13 3.39
C TYR A 17 0.71 3.45 1.96
N LEU A 18 0.88 2.41 1.15
CA LEU A 18 1.04 2.57 -0.29
C LEU A 18 -0.35 2.67 -0.93
N ALA A 19 -0.67 3.84 -1.48
CA ALA A 19 -1.91 4.05 -2.21
C ALA A 19 -1.83 3.37 -3.59
N VAL A 20 -2.79 2.48 -3.88
CA VAL A 20 -2.85 1.70 -5.12
C VAL A 20 -4.25 1.83 -5.73
N PRO A 21 -4.36 2.17 -7.02
CA PRO A 21 -5.63 2.13 -7.75
C PRO A 21 -6.27 0.73 -7.75
N LEU A 22 -7.60 0.66 -7.67
CA LEU A 22 -8.35 -0.60 -7.66
C LEU A 22 -8.06 -1.49 -8.89
N ASN A 23 -7.89 -0.88 -10.07
CA ASN A 23 -7.56 -1.60 -11.30
C ASN A 23 -6.16 -2.25 -11.24
N VAL A 24 -5.16 -1.54 -10.71
CA VAL A 24 -3.80 -2.03 -10.50
C VAL A 24 -3.79 -3.13 -9.43
N TYR A 25 -4.56 -2.96 -8.36
CA TYR A 25 -4.70 -3.97 -7.33
C TYR A 25 -5.27 -5.29 -7.89
N LYS A 26 -6.32 -5.22 -8.71
CA LYS A 26 -6.95 -6.42 -9.30
C LYS A 26 -6.10 -7.11 -10.36
N THR A 27 -5.22 -6.38 -11.06
CA THR A 27 -4.42 -6.92 -12.17
C THR A 27 -2.99 -7.27 -11.75
N PHE A 28 -2.26 -6.36 -11.12
CA PHE A 28 -0.86 -6.54 -10.76
C PHE A 28 -0.69 -7.21 -9.39
N PHE A 29 -1.48 -6.81 -8.39
CA PHE A 29 -1.42 -7.41 -7.04
C PHE A 29 -2.15 -8.76 -6.93
N SER A 30 -2.82 -9.21 -8.00
CA SER A 30 -3.30 -10.60 -8.11
C SER A 30 -2.19 -11.60 -8.48
N LEU A 31 -1.03 -11.11 -8.91
CA LEU A 31 0.12 -11.95 -9.20
C LEU A 31 0.71 -12.54 -7.91
N GLN A 32 0.82 -13.87 -7.86
CA GLN A 32 1.32 -14.62 -6.70
C GLN A 32 2.72 -14.20 -6.23
N PHE A 33 3.55 -13.69 -7.13
CA PHE A 33 4.86 -13.13 -6.78
C PHE A 33 4.70 -11.83 -5.99
N ILE A 34 3.86 -10.91 -6.45
CA ILE A 34 3.63 -9.62 -5.81
C ILE A 34 2.98 -9.80 -4.45
N GLN A 35 1.99 -10.70 -4.32
CA GLN A 35 1.37 -11.03 -3.03
C GLN A 35 2.41 -11.49 -2.00
N ARG A 36 3.34 -12.37 -2.40
CA ARG A 36 4.42 -12.84 -1.53
C ARG A 36 5.38 -11.73 -1.13
N VAL A 37 5.72 -10.82 -2.05
CA VAL A 37 6.57 -9.66 -1.75
C VAL A 37 5.90 -8.71 -0.77
N VAL A 38 4.62 -8.37 -0.99
CA VAL A 38 3.84 -7.49 -0.10
C VAL A 38 3.75 -8.07 1.30
N GLN A 39 3.43 -9.37 1.42
CA GLN A 39 3.38 -10.07 2.71
C GLN A 39 4.74 -10.07 3.42
N ARG A 40 5.83 -10.36 2.70
CA ARG A 40 7.18 -10.42 3.27
C ARG A 40 7.69 -9.06 3.71
N SER A 41 7.36 -8.01 2.96
CA SER A 41 7.79 -6.63 3.23
C SER A 41 6.88 -5.89 4.21
N GLN A 42 5.78 -6.53 4.66
CA GLN A 42 4.79 -5.96 5.58
C GLN A 42 4.33 -4.57 5.14
N ILE A 43 4.05 -4.43 3.83
CA ILE A 43 3.62 -3.17 3.24
C ILE A 43 2.12 -3.06 3.41
N SER A 44 1.68 -2.06 4.16
CA SER A 44 0.26 -1.73 4.24
C SER A 44 -0.21 -1.05 2.96
N LEU A 45 -1.33 -1.49 2.40
CA LEU A 45 -1.92 -0.99 1.15
C LEU A 45 -3.20 -0.20 1.43
N LEU A 46 -3.36 0.90 0.70
CA LEU A 46 -4.60 1.67 0.63
C LEU A 46 -5.13 1.55 -0.80
N ILE A 47 -6.25 0.88 -0.98
CA ILE A 47 -6.84 0.66 -2.29
C ILE A 47 -7.91 1.72 -2.52
N TYR A 48 -7.78 2.51 -3.59
CA TYR A 48 -8.72 3.56 -3.95
C TYR A 48 -9.25 3.39 -5.37
N ASP A 49 -10.47 3.86 -5.61
CA ASP A 49 -11.08 3.89 -6.94
C ASP A 49 -10.88 5.30 -7.52
N PRO A 50 -10.03 5.48 -8.54
CA PRO A 50 -9.77 6.79 -9.13
C PRO A 50 -10.99 7.37 -9.86
N ASP A 51 -11.90 6.54 -10.37
CA ASP A 51 -13.06 7.00 -11.14
C ASP A 51 -14.16 7.55 -10.23
N ARG A 52 -14.21 7.06 -8.99
CA ARG A 52 -15.20 7.46 -7.97
C ARG A 52 -14.62 8.33 -6.87
N GLU A 53 -13.30 8.54 -6.86
CA GLU A 53 -12.55 9.26 -5.83
C GLU A 53 -12.83 8.75 -4.40
N VAL A 54 -13.05 7.44 -4.25
CA VAL A 54 -13.33 6.80 -2.95
C VAL A 54 -12.23 5.84 -2.54
N ILE A 55 -12.01 5.72 -1.22
CA ILE A 55 -11.21 4.66 -0.65
C ILE A 55 -12.06 3.39 -0.61
N VAL A 56 -11.57 2.34 -1.26
CA VAL A 56 -12.26 1.05 -1.37
C VAL A 56 -11.91 0.16 -0.19
N GLN A 57 -10.62 0.09 0.18
CA GLN A 57 -10.16 -0.82 1.22
C GLN A 57 -8.82 -0.39 1.83
N TRP A 58 -8.67 -0.67 3.12
CA TRP A 58 -7.40 -0.61 3.84
C TRP A 58 -6.91 -2.03 4.14
N GLN A 59 -5.67 -2.35 3.79
CA GLN A 59 -5.02 -3.63 4.08
C GLN A 59 -3.74 -3.35 4.89
N PRO A 60 -3.74 -3.61 6.21
CA PRO A 60 -2.54 -3.45 7.03
C PRO A 60 -1.47 -4.49 6.70
#